data_AF-H0AEM2-F1
#
_entry.id   AF-H0AEM2-F1
#
_cell.length_a   1.000
_cell.length_b   1.000
_cell.length_c   1.000
_cell.angle_alpha   90.00
_cell.angle_beta   90.00
_cell.angle_gamma   90.00
#
_symmetry.space_group_name_H-M   'P 1'
#
loop_
_entity.id
_entity.type
_entity.pdbx_description
1 polymer ?
#
loop_
_entity_poly.entity_id
_entity_poly.type
_entity_poly.pdbx_seq_one_letter_code
_entity_poly.pdbx_strand_id
1 'polypeptide(L)'
;SIDEENITVDLQDETVDAEIYFDDLTSSSFTYVTNHPVNNYNVEIEGQRVDCEFEELAIGGEISCPTDYRQNFTVDLEYETSGLTNSQNSVNFFRYSQSIYRPIENYNIKVILPEGTGLIDQTNISTPVIEPESGVVGSEGRRIHVE
;
A
#
# COMPACT_ATOMS: atom_id res chain seq x y z
N SER A 1 5.04 -16.84 5.46
CA SER A 1 3.87 -16.18 4.87
C SER A 1 3.67 -14.83 5.53
N ILE A 2 2.83 -13.99 4.92
CA ILE A 2 2.29 -12.81 5.58
C ILE A 2 0.92 -13.21 6.12
N ASP A 3 0.65 -12.90 7.37
CA ASP A 3 -0.65 -13.14 8.00
C ASP A 3 -1.56 -11.93 7.77
N GLU A 4 -1.02 -10.71 7.91
CA GLU A 4 -1.76 -9.47 7.70
C GLU A 4 -0.89 -8.41 6.98
N GLU A 5 -1.45 -7.71 6.01
CA GLU A 5 -0.85 -6.52 5.39
C GLU A 5 -1.89 -5.39 5.35
N ASN A 6 -1.60 -4.32 6.08
CA ASN A 6 -2.43 -3.13 6.19
C ASN A 6 -1.77 -1.97 5.44
N ILE A 7 -2.38 -1.56 4.34
CA ILE A 7 -1.94 -0.43 3.53
C ILE A 7 -2.82 0.78 3.84
N THR A 8 -2.21 1.89 4.25
CA THR A 8 -2.86 3.21 4.28
C THR A 8 -2.25 4.10 3.21
N VAL A 9 -3.09 4.64 2.34
CA VAL A 9 -2.71 5.59 1.30
C VAL A 9 -3.31 6.95 1.64
N ASP A 10 -2.46 7.95 1.90
CA ASP A 10 -2.90 9.33 2.09
C ASP A 10 -2.74 10.15 0.81
N LEU A 11 -3.86 10.53 0.20
CA LEU A 11 -3.86 11.30 -1.04
C LEU A 11 -3.62 12.80 -0.83
N GLN A 12 -3.68 13.28 0.41
CA GLN A 12 -3.37 14.67 0.73
C GLN A 12 -1.87 14.89 0.82
N ASP A 13 -1.18 13.99 1.51
CA ASP A 13 0.26 14.07 1.75
C ASP A 13 1.08 13.24 0.75
N GLU A 14 0.42 12.49 -0.13
CA GLU A 14 1.01 11.56 -1.10
C GLU A 14 1.92 10.50 -0.45
N THR A 15 1.52 10.01 0.72
CA THR A 15 2.25 8.99 1.49
C THR A 15 1.55 7.64 1.43
N VAL A 16 2.35 6.58 1.60
CA VAL A 16 1.88 5.22 1.78
C VAL A 16 2.52 4.63 3.01
N ASP A 17 1.70 4.15 3.93
CA ASP A 17 2.07 3.38 5.11
C ASP A 17 1.67 1.92 4.90
N ALA A 18 2.60 1.00 5.12
CA ALA A 18 2.40 -0.43 5.05
C ALA A 18 2.83 -1.07 6.36
N GLU A 19 1.88 -1.61 7.11
CA GLU A 19 2.13 -2.43 8.30
C GLU A 19 1.94 -3.90 7.90
N ILE A 20 3.01 -4.69 7.99
CA ILE A 20 3.05 -6.06 7.48
C ILE A 20 3.42 -7.00 8.61
N TYR A 21 2.51 -7.90 8.96
CA TYR A 21 2.71 -8.93 9.97
C TYR A 21 3.09 -10.27 9.31
N PHE A 22 4.29 -10.76 9.63
CA PHE A 22 4.82 -12.02 9.14
C PHE A 22 4.61 -13.15 10.14
N ASP A 23 3.91 -14.22 9.72
CA ASP A 23 3.92 -15.50 10.44
C ASP A 23 5.29 -16.19 10.28
N ASP A 24 5.80 -16.25 9.05
CA ASP A 24 7.12 -16.79 8.76
C ASP A 24 7.86 -16.08 7.59
N LEU A 25 9.18 -15.97 7.71
CA LEU A 25 10.08 -15.48 6.67
C LEU A 25 11.29 -16.41 6.52
N THR A 26 11.38 -17.08 5.36
CA THR A 26 12.48 -17.99 5.03
C THR A 26 13.72 -17.29 4.46
N SER A 27 13.57 -16.09 3.89
CA SER A 27 14.68 -15.29 3.34
C SER A 27 15.39 -14.47 4.42
N SER A 28 16.69 -14.23 4.28
CA SER A 28 17.46 -13.34 5.18
C SER A 28 17.21 -11.85 4.95
N SER A 29 16.29 -11.53 4.05
CA SER A 29 15.82 -10.19 3.77
C SER A 29 14.30 -10.19 3.64
N PHE A 30 13.71 -9.12 4.12
CA PHE A 30 12.39 -8.67 3.70
C PHE A 30 12.54 -7.92 2.39
N THR A 31 11.59 -8.11 1.47
CA THR A 31 11.54 -7.41 0.19
C THR A 31 10.13 -6.90 0.01
N TYR A 32 9.98 -5.62 -0.35
CA TYR A 32 8.74 -4.96 -0.71
C TYR A 32 8.80 -4.44 -2.14
N VAL A 33 7.80 -4.78 -2.95
CA VAL A 33 7.71 -4.33 -4.35
C VAL A 33 6.47 -3.48 -4.50
N THR A 34 6.63 -2.29 -5.06
CA THR A 34 5.51 -1.38 -5.38
C THR A 34 5.55 -0.99 -6.85
N ASN A 35 4.39 -0.69 -7.42
CA ASN A 35 4.25 -0.21 -8.79
C ASN A 35 4.29 1.33 -8.90
N HIS A 36 4.49 2.01 -7.77
CA HIS A 36 4.53 3.47 -7.70
C HIS A 36 5.95 3.97 -7.42
N PRO A 37 6.29 5.21 -7.81
CA PRO A 37 7.56 5.80 -7.43
C PRO A 37 7.72 5.84 -5.90
N VAL A 38 8.93 5.59 -5.42
CA VAL A 38 9.26 5.64 -3.99
C VAL A 38 10.24 6.77 -3.76
N ASN A 39 9.87 7.70 -2.88
CA ASN A 39 10.73 8.75 -2.37
C ASN A 39 10.74 8.68 -0.84
N ASN A 40 11.83 9.13 -0.22
CA ASN A 40 11.93 9.32 1.24
C ASN A 40 11.29 8.18 2.06
N TYR A 41 11.79 6.95 1.91
CA TYR A 41 11.25 5.81 2.64
C TYR A 41 11.87 5.64 4.03
N ASN A 42 11.08 5.12 4.96
CA ASN A 42 11.49 4.69 6.29
C ASN A 42 10.98 3.26 6.52
N VAL A 43 11.84 2.38 7.03
CA VAL A 43 11.44 1.01 7.38
C VAL A 43 11.84 0.72 8.80
N GLU A 44 10.91 0.17 9.56
CA GLU A 44 11.12 -0.33 10.91
C GLU A 44 10.75 -1.82 10.95
N ILE A 45 11.56 -2.62 11.63
CA ILE A 45 11.28 -4.02 11.91
C ILE A 45 11.24 -4.16 13.42
N GLU A 46 10.10 -4.61 13.96
CA GLU A 46 9.84 -4.62 15.42
C GLU A 46 10.11 -3.24 16.09
N GLY A 47 9.69 -2.15 15.41
CA GLY A 47 9.89 -0.78 15.86
C GLY A 47 11.35 -0.30 15.88
N GLN A 48 12.26 -1.02 15.22
CA GLN A 48 13.65 -0.61 15.04
C GLN A 48 13.90 -0.23 13.60
N ARG A 49 14.35 1.01 13.37
CA ARG A 49 14.73 1.48 12.04
C ARG A 49 15.84 0.61 11.44
N VAL A 50 15.64 0.16 10.20
CA VAL A 50 16.58 -0.67 9.46
C VAL A 50 17.06 0.07 8.21
N ASP A 51 18.35 -0.06 7.90
CA ASP A 51 18.91 0.43 6.65
C ASP A 51 18.58 -0.56 5.52
N CYS A 52 17.73 -0.14 4.60
CA CYS A 52 17.31 -0.93 3.45
C CYS A 52 17.90 -0.39 2.15
N GLU A 53 18.14 -1.28 1.20
CA GLU A 53 18.53 -0.94 -0.16
C GLU A 53 17.27 -0.70 -1.01
N PHE A 54 17.34 0.28 -1.92
CA PHE A 54 16.28 0.55 -2.87
C PHE A 54 16.80 0.36 -4.30
N GLU A 55 16.05 -0.38 -5.10
CA GLU A 55 16.28 -0.56 -6.53
C GLU A 55 15.09 -0.01 -7.33
N GLU A 56 15.36 0.91 -8.25
CA GLU A 56 14.36 1.41 -9.18
C GLU A 56 14.08 0.36 -10.26
N LEU A 57 12.80 0.04 -10.46
CA LEU A 57 12.36 -0.93 -11.46
C LEU A 57 11.70 -0.22 -12.64
N ALA A 58 11.49 -0.95 -13.75
CA ALA A 58 10.80 -0.41 -14.93
C ALA A 58 9.38 0.10 -14.62
N ILE A 59 8.74 -0.42 -13.57
CA ILE A 59 7.47 0.03 -13.01
C ILE A 59 7.64 0.01 -11.49
N GLY A 60 7.70 1.20 -10.86
CA GLY A 60 7.83 1.37 -9.42
C GLY A 60 9.23 1.07 -8.88
N GLY A 61 9.33 0.24 -7.84
CA GLY A 61 10.61 -0.05 -7.19
C GLY A 61 10.56 -1.18 -6.18
N GLU A 62 11.73 -1.62 -5.76
CA GLU A 62 11.95 -2.67 -4.77
C GLU A 62 12.72 -2.11 -3.56
N ILE A 63 12.18 -2.31 -2.36
CA ILE A 63 12.85 -2.04 -1.09
C ILE A 63 13.26 -3.37 -0.47
N SER A 64 14.55 -3.54 -0.19
CA SER A 64 15.12 -4.77 0.35
C SER A 64 15.84 -4.50 1.67
N CYS A 65 15.34 -5.09 2.75
CA CYS A 65 15.83 -4.88 4.11
C CYS A 65 16.43 -6.17 4.66
N PRO A 66 17.69 -6.19 5.10
CA PRO A 66 18.23 -7.34 5.81
C PRO A 66 17.49 -7.55 7.14
N THR A 67 17.21 -8.80 7.49
CA THR A 67 16.56 -9.13 8.77
C THR A 67 16.95 -10.51 9.25
N ASP A 68 17.19 -10.61 10.57
CA ASP A 68 17.39 -11.89 11.25
C ASP A 68 16.07 -12.49 11.77
N TYR A 69 14.99 -11.71 11.77
CA TYR A 69 13.67 -12.17 12.18
C TYR A 69 13.11 -13.20 11.19
N ARG A 70 12.52 -14.26 11.75
CA ARG A 70 12.05 -15.42 10.97
C ARG A 70 10.58 -15.73 11.16
N GLN A 71 9.98 -15.33 12.28
CA GLN A 71 8.61 -15.67 12.63
C GLN A 71 8.03 -14.60 13.53
N ASN A 72 6.72 -14.38 13.43
CA ASN A 72 5.92 -13.49 14.28
C ASN A 72 6.59 -12.13 14.50
N PHE A 73 6.78 -11.39 13.41
CA PHE A 73 7.35 -10.04 13.47
C PHE A 73 6.62 -9.08 12.54
N THR A 74 6.66 -7.81 12.90
CA THR A 74 6.05 -6.72 12.14
C THR A 74 7.11 -5.91 11.40
N VAL A 75 6.76 -5.52 10.17
CA VAL A 75 7.48 -4.54 9.38
C VAL A 75 6.57 -3.34 9.15
N ASP A 76 7.05 -2.16 9.53
CA ASP A 76 6.41 -0.88 9.25
C ASP A 76 7.21 -0.18 8.15
N LEU A 77 6.58 0.07 7.02
CA LEU A 77 7.16 0.77 5.87
C LEU A 77 6.34 2.03 5.59
N GLU A 78 7.00 3.17 5.59
CA GLU A 78 6.42 4.44 5.16
C GLU A 78 7.22 4.97 3.97
N TYR A 79 6.54 5.45 2.93
CA TYR A 79 7.20 6.13 1.82
C TYR A 79 6.33 7.21 1.18
N GLU A 80 7.00 8.24 0.65
CA GLU A 80 6.39 9.24 -0.20
C GLU A 80 6.29 8.71 -1.64
N THR A 81 5.19 9.00 -2.31
CA THR A 81 4.97 8.59 -3.70
C THR A 81 4.37 9.75 -4.51
N SER A 82 4.09 9.52 -5.79
CA SER A 82 3.46 10.52 -6.65
C SER A 82 2.63 9.85 -7.75
N GLY A 83 1.67 10.59 -8.31
CA GLY A 83 0.87 10.11 -9.44
C GLY A 83 -0.27 9.15 -9.07
N LEU A 84 -0.60 9.04 -7.77
CA LEU A 84 -1.73 8.25 -7.27
C LEU A 84 -3.08 8.79 -7.74
N THR A 85 -3.15 10.10 -8.04
CA THR A 85 -4.36 10.75 -8.53
C THR A 85 -4.14 11.37 -9.91
N ASN A 86 -5.14 11.25 -10.78
CA ASN A 86 -5.16 11.90 -12.08
C ASN A 86 -6.44 12.70 -12.23
N SER A 87 -6.35 13.93 -12.73
CA SER A 87 -7.52 14.78 -12.95
C SER A 87 -8.01 14.68 -14.40
N GLN A 88 -9.29 14.38 -14.59
CA GLN A 88 -9.95 14.40 -15.89
C GLN A 88 -11.35 15.01 -15.76
N ASN A 89 -11.66 16.01 -16.58
CA ASN A 89 -12.98 16.66 -16.63
C ASN A 89 -13.50 17.16 -15.25
N SER A 90 -12.63 17.73 -14.42
CA SER A 90 -12.94 18.21 -13.05
C SER A 90 -13.25 17.09 -12.05
N VAL A 91 -12.90 15.84 -12.36
CA VAL A 91 -12.96 14.68 -11.47
C VAL A 91 -11.56 14.14 -11.25
N ASN A 92 -11.23 13.80 -10.01
CA ASN A 92 -9.97 13.14 -9.68
C ASN A 92 -10.20 11.63 -9.60
N PHE A 93 -9.35 10.87 -10.28
CA PHE A 93 -9.34 9.43 -10.30
C PHE A 93 -8.15 8.94 -9.48
N PHE A 94 -8.42 8.13 -8.46
CA PHE A 94 -7.41 7.42 -7.71
C PHE A 94 -7.17 6.05 -8.34
N ARG A 95 -5.90 5.65 -8.48
CA ARG A 95 -5.52 4.30 -8.89
C ARG A 95 -4.37 3.81 -8.04
N TYR A 96 -4.56 2.65 -7.42
CA TYR A 96 -3.53 1.95 -6.69
C TYR A 96 -3.48 0.49 -7.13
N SER A 97 -2.28 -0.03 -7.31
CA SER A 97 -2.05 -1.41 -7.72
C SER A 97 -0.84 -1.95 -6.96
N GLN A 98 -1.07 -3.00 -6.18
CA GLN A 98 -0.04 -3.70 -5.43
C GLN A 98 0.15 -5.09 -6.02
N SER A 99 1.41 -5.49 -6.19
CA SER A 99 1.75 -6.83 -6.66
C SER A 99 1.90 -7.75 -5.45
N ILE A 100 1.09 -8.80 -5.36
CA ILE A 100 1.19 -9.80 -4.29
C ILE A 100 2.18 -10.89 -4.73
N TYR A 101 3.39 -10.90 -4.15
CA TYR A 101 4.46 -11.85 -4.47
C TYR A 101 4.66 -12.91 -3.36
N ARG A 102 4.07 -12.72 -2.19
CA ARG A 102 4.03 -13.71 -1.10
C ARG A 102 2.56 -14.00 -0.75
N PRO A 103 2.23 -15.24 -0.33
CA PRO A 103 0.90 -15.51 0.20
C PRO A 103 0.61 -14.62 1.42
N ILE A 104 -0.54 -13.96 1.39
CA ILE A 104 -1.09 -13.08 2.44
C ILE A 104 -2.45 -13.65 2.82
N GLU A 105 -2.74 -13.80 4.12
CA GLU A 105 -4.06 -14.24 4.57
C GLU A 105 -5.07 -13.10 4.59
N ASN A 106 -4.69 -11.94 5.14
CA ASN A 106 -5.54 -10.76 5.25
C ASN A 106 -4.85 -9.54 4.63
N TYR A 107 -5.49 -8.91 3.64
CA TYR A 107 -4.96 -7.72 2.98
C TYR A 107 -6.00 -6.61 3.09
N ASN A 108 -5.65 -5.52 3.77
CA ASN A 108 -6.53 -4.37 3.94
C ASN A 108 -5.91 -3.16 3.29
N ILE A 109 -6.68 -2.44 2.47
CA ILE A 109 -6.27 -1.12 1.97
C ILE A 109 -7.24 -0.06 2.44
N LYS A 110 -6.69 1.00 3.01
CA LYS A 110 -7.40 2.19 3.46
C LYS A 110 -6.92 3.40 2.66
N VAL A 111 -7.85 4.13 2.05
CA VAL A 111 -7.53 5.35 1.30
C VAL A 111 -8.07 6.56 2.03
N ILE A 112 -7.21 7.54 2.35
CA ILE A 112 -7.57 8.81 2.98
C ILE A 112 -7.70 9.87 1.89
N LEU A 113 -8.91 10.39 1.72
CA LEU A 113 -9.18 11.45 0.75
C LEU A 113 -8.76 12.83 1.28
N PRO A 114 -8.32 13.77 0.42
CA PRO A 114 -7.98 15.13 0.83
C PRO A 114 -9.17 15.86 1.45
N GLU A 115 -8.90 16.83 2.31
CA GLU A 115 -9.96 17.66 2.91
C GLU A 115 -10.83 18.35 1.85
N GLY A 116 -12.15 18.41 2.10
CA GLY A 116 -13.12 19.03 1.18
C GLY A 116 -13.48 18.18 -0.04
N THR A 117 -12.91 16.98 -0.19
CA THR A 117 -13.29 16.04 -1.24
C THR A 117 -14.36 15.05 -0.78
N GLY A 118 -15.15 14.55 -1.73
CA GLY A 118 -16.16 13.54 -1.49
C GLY A 118 -16.22 12.56 -2.66
N LEU A 119 -16.75 11.37 -2.40
CA LEU A 119 -16.97 10.37 -3.45
C LEU A 119 -18.10 10.84 -4.36
N ILE A 120 -17.86 10.76 -5.67
CA ILE A 120 -18.91 10.98 -6.67
C ILE A 120 -19.78 9.72 -6.74
N ASP A 121 -21.09 9.91 -6.74
CA ASP A 121 -22.07 8.82 -6.81
C ASP A 121 -21.85 7.98 -8.10
N GLN A 122 -21.67 6.68 -7.93
CA GLN A 122 -21.15 5.76 -8.94
C GLN A 122 -22.11 5.47 -10.10
N THR A 123 -23.31 6.07 -10.09
CA THR A 123 -24.33 5.87 -11.14
C THR A 123 -23.94 6.50 -12.50
N ASN A 124 -22.94 7.38 -12.55
CA ASN A 124 -22.51 8.09 -13.77
C ASN A 124 -21.05 7.84 -14.18
N ILE A 125 -20.30 7.02 -13.44
CA ILE A 125 -18.87 6.76 -13.69
C ILE A 125 -18.69 5.24 -13.66
N SER A 126 -17.97 4.70 -14.66
CA SER A 126 -17.61 3.29 -14.80
C SER A 126 -17.37 2.62 -13.44
N THR A 127 -17.99 1.47 -13.23
CA THR A 127 -17.88 0.60 -12.05
C THR A 127 -16.46 0.64 -11.45
N PRO A 128 -16.29 0.79 -10.12
CA PRO A 128 -14.97 0.65 -9.51
C PRO A 128 -14.39 -0.71 -9.92
N VAL A 129 -13.27 -0.69 -10.64
CA VAL A 129 -12.55 -1.91 -11.02
C VAL A 129 -11.68 -2.27 -9.81
N ILE A 130 -12.25 -3.06 -8.91
CA ILE A 130 -11.55 -3.65 -7.78
C ILE A 130 -11.34 -5.11 -8.15
N GLU A 131 -10.08 -5.50 -8.30
CA GLU A 131 -9.68 -6.88 -8.56
C GLU A 131 -8.87 -7.39 -7.36
N PRO A 132 -9.16 -8.60 -6.83
CA PRO A 132 -10.17 -9.55 -7.31
C PRO A 132 -11.61 -9.14 -6.99
N GLU A 133 -12.57 -9.54 -7.85
CA GLU A 133 -14.01 -9.18 -7.76
C GLU A 133 -14.69 -9.58 -6.44
N SER A 134 -14.05 -10.41 -5.60
CA SER A 134 -14.57 -10.91 -4.33
C SER A 134 -14.25 -10.04 -3.11
N GLY A 135 -13.51 -8.93 -3.28
CA GLY A 135 -13.18 -8.04 -2.16
C GLY A 135 -14.42 -7.36 -1.56
N VAL A 136 -14.47 -7.24 -0.24
CA VAL A 136 -15.49 -6.48 0.49
C VAL A 136 -15.09 -5.00 0.44
N VAL A 137 -15.96 -4.18 -0.15
CA VAL A 137 -15.69 -2.75 -0.35
C VAL A 137 -16.64 -1.94 0.53
N GLY A 138 -16.11 -1.00 1.30
CA GLY A 138 -16.91 -0.07 2.05
C GLY A 138 -16.33 1.34 2.09
N SER A 139 -17.14 2.27 2.59
CA SER A 139 -16.80 3.69 2.69
C SER A 139 -17.40 4.29 3.95
N GLU A 140 -16.57 5.03 4.69
CA GLU A 140 -16.97 5.84 5.85
C GLU A 140 -16.73 7.33 5.55
N GLY A 141 -17.17 7.79 4.37
CA GLY A 141 -17.00 9.17 3.93
C GLY A 141 -15.62 9.42 3.32
N ARG A 142 -14.65 9.89 4.12
CA ARG A 142 -13.28 10.18 3.66
C ARG A 142 -12.37 8.95 3.57
N ARG A 143 -12.86 7.79 4.01
CA ARG A 143 -12.10 6.54 4.07
C ARG A 143 -12.77 5.51 3.19
N ILE A 144 -12.03 4.94 2.26
CA ILE A 144 -12.43 3.75 1.50
C ILE A 144 -11.64 2.57 2.06
N HIS A 145 -12.31 1.44 2.30
CA HIS A 145 -11.65 0.19 2.63
C HIS A 145 -11.99 -0.90 1.61
N VAL A 146 -11.00 -1.75 1.32
CA VAL A 146 -11.16 -2.99 0.58
C VAL A 146 -10.50 -4.10 1.38
N GLU A 147 -11.26 -5.17 1.65
CA GLU A 147 -10.87 -6.38 2.40
C GLU A 147 -11.00 -7.64 1.52
#